data_AF-A0A1G3UE89-F1
#
_entry.id   AF-A0A1G3UE89-F1
#
_cell.length_a   1.000
_cell.length_b   1.000
_cell.length_c   1.000
_cell.angle_alpha   90.00
_cell.angle_beta   90.00
_cell.angle_gamma   90.00
#
_symmetry.space_group_name_H-M   'P 1'
#
loop_
_entity.id
_entity.type
_entity.pdbx_description
1 polymer ?
#
loop_
_entity_poly.entity_id
_entity_poly.type
_entity_poly.pdbx_seq_one_letter_code
_entity_poly.pdbx_strand_id
1 'polypeptide(L)'
;MARKVRVFIENAPQHVILKSIDNITLFKEEQDYMVFLEILKELSLNHDMDIHSYILMPRYFEFLATPKHADALSKYMQSLGRKYVGYFNKKYNRTGTLWEGRYKASLIEDKNYLFEVMKYIEQQVHVDYAYSSVGKNLFGKADSIVTQNELYKKLGYTDEKRLEQYSQFFYSGVNNAKKEFITSSLEKQLVTGSVDFIKNLQQLVGMTLISKERGRPKKEDEEKRKKMYKNLVVLDKEQHKDLKISPIENLFFAKQSAFIPVLANEVALVGAAFPVVFTSGENTSLVSLVSLGGESLAINADGKWITSYVPSYLRKYPFSLASTKENPNQKVILIDAESSLFSKSKGKQLFKKDGEKSETLAHAINFLTLHENQAVVTSNVAKVITDSGILEEREISVGEGDEKKVLVNGFKVVDRDKLNALSDDILADWVRKGIISLIDAHLKSLDNIQALFNIAHQRQS
;
A
#
# COMPACT_ATOMS: atom_id res chain seq x y z
N MET A 1 -0.23 -6.50 23.46
CA MET A 1 0.15 -6.86 22.07
C MET A 1 0.50 -5.61 21.30
N ALA A 2 1.50 -5.67 20.42
CA ALA A 2 1.85 -4.56 19.53
C ALA A 2 0.65 -4.15 18.66
N ARG A 3 0.39 -2.85 18.58
CA ARG A 3 -0.74 -2.25 17.86
C ARG A 3 -0.53 -2.44 16.35
N LYS A 4 -1.45 -3.12 15.65
CA LYS A 4 -1.47 -3.10 14.18
C LYS A 4 -1.69 -1.66 13.70
N VAL A 5 -0.85 -1.20 12.77
CA VAL A 5 -0.96 0.10 12.13
C VAL A 5 -2.19 0.08 11.23
N ARG A 6 -3.09 1.06 11.39
CA ARG A 6 -4.23 1.24 10.50
C ARG A 6 -3.71 1.96 9.25
N VAL A 7 -3.90 1.34 8.09
CA VAL A 7 -3.54 1.93 6.80
C VAL A 7 -4.67 2.88 6.40
N PHE A 8 -4.30 4.11 6.05
CA PHE A 8 -5.21 5.06 5.42
C PHE A 8 -4.75 5.27 3.98
N ILE A 9 -5.71 5.20 3.07
CA ILE A 9 -5.58 5.69 1.70
C ILE A 9 -6.67 6.73 1.56
N GLU A 10 -6.32 7.88 1.00
CA GLU A 10 -7.26 8.96 0.75
C GLU A 10 -8.42 8.49 -0.13
N ASN A 11 -9.65 8.81 0.26
CA ASN A 11 -10.88 8.44 -0.44
C ASN A 11 -11.12 6.93 -0.62
N ALA A 12 -10.37 6.06 0.04
CA ALA A 12 -10.61 4.63 -0.01
C ALA A 12 -11.66 4.19 1.04
N PRO A 13 -12.70 3.42 0.64
CA PRO A 13 -13.70 2.94 1.58
C PRO A 13 -13.11 1.97 2.61
N GLN A 14 -13.72 1.94 3.80
CA GLN A 14 -13.38 1.03 4.88
C GLN A 14 -14.63 0.36 5.43
N HIS A 15 -14.59 -0.97 5.54
CA HIS A 15 -15.60 -1.74 6.26
C HIS A 15 -15.27 -1.73 7.74
N VAL A 16 -16.19 -1.24 8.56
CA VAL A 16 -15.98 -1.02 9.99
C VAL A 16 -17.01 -1.82 10.78
N ILE A 17 -16.57 -2.46 11.87
CA ILE A 17 -17.43 -3.13 12.84
C ILE A 17 -17.03 -2.75 14.26
N LEU A 18 -18.03 -2.55 15.11
CA LEU A 18 -17.86 -2.47 16.55
C LEU A 18 -18.95 -3.27 17.26
N LYS A 19 -18.53 -4.14 18.17
CA LYS A 19 -19.40 -5.02 18.94
C LYS A 19 -19.47 -4.60 20.41
N SER A 20 -20.59 -4.90 21.04
CA SER A 20 -20.76 -4.74 22.48
C SER A 20 -20.05 -5.85 23.27
N ILE A 21 -19.79 -5.60 24.54
CA ILE A 21 -19.40 -6.65 25.50
C ILE A 21 -20.52 -7.69 25.58
N ASP A 22 -20.14 -8.92 25.92
CA ASP A 22 -21.10 -9.97 26.20
C ASP A 22 -22.20 -9.55 27.19
N ASN A 23 -23.45 -9.88 26.82
CA ASN A 23 -24.68 -9.54 27.53
C ASN A 23 -25.12 -8.06 27.52
N ILE A 24 -24.49 -7.20 26.70
CA ILE A 24 -24.99 -5.84 26.44
C ILE A 24 -25.72 -5.80 25.10
N THR A 25 -27.02 -5.56 25.14
CA THR A 25 -27.82 -5.12 23.98
C THR A 25 -27.68 -3.61 23.83
N LEU A 26 -27.02 -3.16 22.75
CA LEU A 26 -26.82 -1.76 22.41
C LEU A 26 -28.14 -1.05 22.20
N PHE A 27 -29.05 -1.68 21.46
CA PHE A 27 -30.34 -1.11 21.11
C PHE A 27 -31.45 -1.94 21.75
N LYS A 28 -31.94 -1.51 22.91
CA LYS A 28 -32.99 -2.22 23.66
C LYS A 28 -34.38 -1.86 23.18
N GLU A 29 -34.54 -0.62 22.71
CA GLU A 29 -35.79 -0.09 22.18
C GLU A 29 -35.53 0.83 20.97
N GLU A 30 -36.58 1.14 20.23
CA GLU A 30 -36.53 1.99 19.03
C GLU A 30 -35.82 3.32 19.26
N GLN A 31 -36.05 3.96 20.41
CA GLN A 31 -35.40 5.23 20.75
C GLN A 31 -33.87 5.13 20.76
N ASP A 32 -33.29 3.97 21.10
CA ASP A 32 -31.84 3.78 21.09
C ASP A 32 -31.27 3.78 19.68
N TYR A 33 -31.99 3.17 18.73
CA TYR A 33 -31.61 3.21 17.32
C TYR A 33 -31.69 4.63 16.79
N MET A 34 -32.79 5.35 17.09
CA MET A 34 -32.97 6.73 16.63
C MET A 34 -31.88 7.67 17.15
N VAL A 35 -31.52 7.58 18.43
CA VAL A 35 -30.41 8.37 18.99
C VAL A 35 -29.07 8.00 18.36
N PHE A 36 -28.84 6.72 18.08
CA PHE A 36 -27.61 6.30 17.42
C PHE A 36 -27.52 6.81 15.99
N LEU A 37 -28.62 6.77 15.23
CA LEU A 37 -28.70 7.31 13.87
C LEU A 37 -28.48 8.83 13.85
N GLU A 38 -29.05 9.58 14.79
CA GLU A 38 -28.78 11.02 14.96
C GLU A 38 -27.30 11.30 15.26
N ILE A 39 -26.68 10.50 16.15
CA ILE A 39 -25.23 10.61 16.41
C ILE A 39 -24.43 10.31 15.14
N LEU A 40 -24.79 9.28 14.36
CA LEU A 40 -24.08 8.96 13.13
C LEU A 40 -24.11 10.14 12.16
N LYS A 41 -25.29 10.70 11.92
CA LYS A 41 -25.51 11.85 11.04
C LYS A 41 -24.68 13.05 11.49
N GLU A 42 -24.78 13.43 12.76
CA GLU A 42 -24.06 14.58 13.31
C GLU A 42 -22.54 14.41 13.17
N LEU A 43 -22.03 13.21 13.46
CA LEU A 43 -20.61 12.92 13.36
C LEU A 43 -20.12 12.84 11.92
N SER A 44 -20.95 12.44 10.97
CA SER A 44 -20.56 12.35 9.56
C SER A 44 -20.26 13.74 9.01
N LEU A 45 -21.07 14.73 9.39
CA LEU A 45 -20.87 16.14 9.07
C LEU A 45 -19.63 16.73 9.76
N ASN A 46 -19.40 16.40 11.03
CA ASN A 46 -18.32 17.00 11.84
C ASN A 46 -16.93 16.39 11.61
N HIS A 47 -16.84 15.25 10.92
CA HIS A 47 -15.59 14.51 10.76
C HIS A 47 -15.28 14.12 9.30
N ASP A 48 -15.93 14.75 8.32
CA ASP A 48 -15.78 14.47 6.88
C ASP A 48 -15.75 12.97 6.57
N MET A 49 -16.85 12.30 6.90
CA MET A 49 -16.98 10.86 6.73
C MET A 49 -18.25 10.53 5.97
N ASP A 50 -18.10 9.89 4.81
CA ASP A 50 -19.22 9.44 4.00
C ASP A 50 -19.58 8.00 4.36
N ILE A 51 -20.80 7.76 4.85
CA ILE A 51 -21.32 6.39 5.04
C ILE A 51 -22.02 5.95 3.76
N HIS A 52 -21.66 4.79 3.22
CA HIS A 52 -22.23 4.25 1.99
C HIS A 52 -23.24 3.13 2.24
N SER A 53 -23.01 2.32 3.27
CA SER A 53 -23.96 1.31 3.74
C SER A 53 -23.79 1.06 5.23
N TYR A 54 -24.84 0.63 5.92
CA TYR A 54 -24.81 0.31 7.35
C TYR A 54 -25.88 -0.70 7.77
N ILE A 55 -25.63 -1.38 8.88
CA ILE A 55 -26.64 -2.10 9.68
C ILE A 55 -26.43 -1.79 11.16
N LEU A 56 -27.53 -1.58 11.88
CA LEU A 56 -27.53 -1.51 13.33
C LEU A 56 -28.16 -2.78 13.88
N MET A 57 -27.39 -3.61 14.56
CA MET A 57 -27.85 -4.86 15.15
C MET A 57 -27.87 -4.75 16.67
N PRO A 58 -28.70 -5.51 17.40
CA PRO A 58 -28.84 -5.36 18.84
C PRO A 58 -27.53 -5.43 19.63
N ARG A 59 -26.47 -6.07 19.10
CA ARG A 59 -25.18 -6.24 19.79
C ARG A 59 -23.96 -5.71 19.02
N TYR A 60 -24.15 -5.17 17.83
CA TYR A 60 -23.06 -4.62 17.02
C TYR A 60 -23.60 -3.70 15.95
N PHE A 61 -22.74 -2.92 15.34
CA PHE A 61 -23.08 -2.23 14.10
C PHE A 61 -21.94 -2.40 13.11
N GLU A 62 -22.30 -2.33 11.84
CA GLU A 62 -21.35 -2.31 10.74
C GLU A 62 -21.66 -1.15 9.82
N PHE A 63 -20.64 -0.55 9.23
CA PHE A 63 -20.80 0.37 8.12
C PHE A 63 -19.64 0.30 7.14
N LEU A 64 -19.93 0.61 5.88
CA LEU A 64 -18.95 0.92 4.85
C LEU A 64 -18.82 2.44 4.76
N ALA A 65 -17.63 2.96 5.00
CA ALA A 65 -17.40 4.38 5.14
C ALA A 65 -16.15 4.85 4.39
N THR A 66 -16.21 6.02 3.77
CA THR A 66 -15.05 6.67 3.15
C THR A 66 -14.62 7.88 3.97
N PRO A 67 -13.51 7.78 4.74
CA PRO A 67 -12.93 8.92 5.41
C PRO A 67 -12.23 9.85 4.40
N LYS A 68 -12.47 11.17 4.48
CA LYS A 68 -11.80 12.15 3.59
C LYS A 68 -10.34 12.43 3.98
N HIS A 69 -9.94 12.16 5.22
CA HIS A 69 -8.59 12.43 5.72
C HIS A 69 -8.17 11.40 6.79
N ALA A 70 -6.85 11.34 7.07
CA ALA A 70 -6.21 10.17 7.69
C ALA A 70 -6.72 9.77 9.09
N ASP A 71 -7.19 10.73 9.87
CA ASP A 71 -7.67 10.53 11.24
C ASP A 71 -9.20 10.61 11.36
N ALA A 72 -9.92 10.93 10.29
CA ALA A 72 -11.38 11.09 10.24
C ALA A 72 -12.10 9.90 10.90
N LEU A 73 -11.86 8.67 10.44
CA LEU A 73 -12.50 7.48 11.01
C LEU A 73 -12.13 7.26 12.49
N SER A 74 -10.89 7.54 12.87
CA SER A 74 -10.44 7.31 14.25
C SER A 74 -11.11 8.29 15.21
N LYS A 75 -11.19 9.57 14.84
CA LYS A 75 -11.89 10.62 15.58
C LYS A 75 -13.40 10.37 15.60
N TYR A 76 -13.98 10.00 14.46
CA TYR A 76 -15.39 9.62 14.35
C TYR A 76 -15.77 8.54 15.36
N MET A 77 -15.03 7.42 15.36
CA MET A 77 -15.31 6.30 16.26
C MET A 77 -15.08 6.63 17.74
N GLN A 78 -14.12 7.51 18.04
CA GLN A 78 -13.91 8.02 19.39
C GLN A 78 -15.10 8.86 19.86
N SER A 79 -15.55 9.81 19.03
CA SER A 79 -16.70 10.67 19.32
C SER A 79 -17.99 9.86 19.46
N LEU A 80 -18.21 8.89 18.57
CA LEU A 80 -19.36 7.98 18.60
C LEU A 80 -19.40 7.19 19.91
N GLY A 81 -18.28 6.57 20.27
CA GLY A 81 -18.16 5.84 21.52
C GLY A 81 -18.45 6.74 22.72
N ARG A 82 -17.95 7.98 22.73
CA ARG A 82 -18.14 8.90 23.85
C ARG A 82 -19.59 9.35 24.01
N LYS A 83 -20.24 9.75 22.91
CA LYS A 83 -21.63 10.22 22.90
C LYS A 83 -22.60 9.11 23.23
N TYR A 84 -22.51 7.97 22.55
CA TYR A 84 -23.49 6.91 22.71
C TYR A 84 -23.36 6.18 24.06
N VAL A 85 -22.13 5.93 24.53
CA VAL A 85 -21.93 5.35 25.88
C VAL A 85 -22.48 6.30 26.95
N GLY A 86 -22.29 7.62 26.80
CA GLY A 86 -22.85 8.61 27.71
C GLY A 86 -24.38 8.59 27.74
N TYR A 87 -25.02 8.58 26.56
CA TYR A 87 -26.47 8.45 26.44
C TYR A 87 -26.99 7.15 27.09
N PHE A 88 -26.42 6.01 26.70
CA PHE A 88 -26.90 4.69 27.12
C PHE A 88 -26.73 4.50 28.64
N ASN A 89 -25.57 4.88 29.18
CA ASN A 89 -25.30 4.78 30.62
C ASN A 89 -26.24 5.67 31.44
N LYS A 90 -26.52 6.88 30.96
CA LYS A 90 -27.50 7.77 31.60
C LYS A 90 -28.91 7.18 31.57
N LYS A 91 -29.34 6.69 30.40
CA LYS A 91 -30.70 6.14 30.19
C LYS A 91 -30.96 4.87 31.00
N TYR A 92 -29.98 3.96 31.03
CA TYR A 92 -30.12 2.65 31.67
C TYR A 92 -29.47 2.58 33.06
N ASN A 93 -29.17 3.74 33.67
CA ASN A 93 -28.53 3.86 34.98
C ASN A 93 -27.32 2.92 35.17
N ARG A 94 -26.44 2.93 34.17
CA ARG A 94 -25.27 2.06 34.06
C ARG A 94 -23.99 2.90 34.12
N THR A 95 -22.87 2.26 34.41
CA THR A 95 -21.53 2.84 34.27
C THR A 95 -20.61 1.89 33.48
N GLY A 96 -19.49 2.42 32.97
CA GLY A 96 -18.50 1.64 32.23
C GLY A 96 -18.71 1.61 30.71
N THR A 97 -17.79 0.93 30.00
CA THR A 97 -17.78 0.84 28.53
C THR A 97 -18.86 -0.12 28.01
N LEU A 98 -19.40 0.13 26.81
CA LEU A 98 -20.30 -0.81 26.13
C LEU A 98 -19.57 -1.78 25.21
N TRP A 99 -18.32 -1.48 24.85
CA TRP A 99 -17.62 -2.08 23.72
C TRP A 99 -16.65 -3.18 24.15
N GLU A 100 -16.61 -4.30 23.41
CA GLU A 100 -15.67 -5.42 23.64
C GLU A 100 -14.19 -5.03 23.44
N GLY A 101 -13.97 -3.89 22.81
CA GLY A 101 -12.64 -3.37 22.50
C GLY A 101 -12.72 -2.19 21.55
N ARG A 102 -11.67 -2.03 20.75
CA ARG A 102 -11.64 -1.04 19.67
C ARG A 102 -12.36 -1.60 18.45
N TYR A 103 -12.90 -0.69 17.64
CA TYR A 103 -13.45 -1.06 16.34
C TYR A 103 -12.41 -1.76 15.48
N LYS A 104 -12.88 -2.72 14.68
CA LYS A 104 -12.12 -3.33 13.60
C LYS A 104 -12.48 -2.61 12.30
N ALA A 105 -11.49 -2.46 11.42
CA ALA A 105 -11.69 -1.89 10.11
C ALA A 105 -10.86 -2.65 9.07
N SER A 106 -11.42 -2.83 7.88
CA SER A 106 -10.75 -3.34 6.69
C SER A 106 -10.81 -2.30 5.59
N LEU A 107 -9.66 -1.98 4.99
CA LEU A 107 -9.58 -1.15 3.80
C LEU A 107 -10.11 -1.93 2.59
N ILE A 108 -10.91 -1.26 1.75
CA ILE A 108 -11.58 -1.88 0.60
C ILE A 108 -10.99 -1.34 -0.71
N GLU A 109 -10.69 -2.23 -1.64
CA GLU A 109 -10.48 -1.87 -3.05
C GLU A 109 -11.84 -1.55 -3.68
N ASP A 110 -12.09 -0.27 -3.93
CA ASP A 110 -13.39 0.26 -4.35
C ASP A 110 -13.94 -0.43 -5.62
N LYS A 111 -13.16 -0.49 -6.69
CA LYS A 111 -13.60 -1.00 -8.01
C LYS A 111 -14.07 -2.44 -7.97
N ASN A 112 -13.44 -3.28 -7.15
CA ASN A 112 -13.70 -4.73 -7.13
C ASN A 112 -14.58 -5.17 -5.97
N TYR A 113 -14.56 -4.44 -4.84
CA TYR A 113 -15.15 -4.91 -3.59
C TYR A 113 -16.16 -3.95 -2.96
N LEU A 114 -16.35 -2.71 -3.46
CA LEU A 114 -17.32 -1.78 -2.88
C LEU A 114 -18.73 -2.41 -2.81
N PHE A 115 -19.29 -2.81 -3.95
CA PHE A 115 -20.64 -3.37 -3.99
C PHE A 115 -20.74 -4.74 -3.30
N GLU A 116 -19.67 -5.54 -3.32
CA GLU A 116 -19.64 -6.82 -2.61
C GLU A 116 -19.73 -6.61 -1.09
N VAL A 117 -19.06 -5.59 -0.57
CA VAL A 117 -19.09 -5.24 0.85
C VAL A 117 -20.42 -4.56 1.23
N MET A 118 -20.95 -3.67 0.39
CA MET A 118 -22.29 -3.10 0.62
C MET A 118 -23.34 -4.20 0.72
N LYS A 119 -23.35 -5.13 -0.24
CA LYS A 119 -24.21 -6.31 -0.26
C LYS A 119 -23.96 -7.22 0.95
N TYR A 120 -22.70 -7.48 1.30
CA TYR A 120 -22.35 -8.28 2.49
C TYR A 120 -22.94 -7.70 3.77
N ILE A 121 -22.88 -6.38 3.95
CA ILE A 121 -23.44 -5.68 5.11
C ILE A 121 -24.97 -5.79 5.10
N GLU A 122 -25.58 -5.41 3.98
CA GLU A 122 -27.04 -5.27 3.88
C GLU A 122 -27.80 -6.60 3.85
N GLN A 123 -27.19 -7.68 3.34
CA GLN A 123 -27.81 -9.01 3.32
C GLN A 123 -27.86 -9.73 4.68
N GLN A 124 -27.34 -9.12 5.75
CA GLN A 124 -27.45 -9.68 7.10
C GLN A 124 -28.86 -9.52 7.69
N VAL A 125 -29.69 -8.67 7.10
CA VAL A 125 -31.04 -8.35 7.56
C VAL A 125 -32.05 -8.55 6.45
N HIS A 126 -33.33 -8.68 6.82
CA HIS A 126 -34.42 -8.70 5.86
C HIS A 126 -34.59 -7.30 5.22
N VAL A 127 -35.13 -7.24 4.01
CA VAL A 127 -35.18 -6.00 3.21
C VAL A 127 -36.07 -4.89 3.79
N ASP A 128 -36.93 -5.25 4.75
CA ASP A 128 -37.80 -4.32 5.49
C ASP A 128 -37.18 -3.86 6.83
N TYR A 129 -35.97 -4.30 7.17
CA TYR A 129 -35.33 -3.95 8.43
C TYR A 129 -34.99 -2.45 8.48
N ALA A 130 -35.69 -1.73 9.36
CA ALA A 130 -35.70 -0.28 9.41
C ALA A 130 -34.34 0.37 9.73
N TYR A 131 -33.48 -0.33 10.48
CA TYR A 131 -32.21 0.22 10.97
C TYR A 131 -31.02 -0.22 10.10
N SER A 132 -31.19 -0.12 8.78
CA SER A 132 -30.19 -0.45 7.78
C SER A 132 -30.26 0.50 6.58
N SER A 133 -29.19 0.54 5.80
CA SER A 133 -29.16 1.28 4.53
C SER A 133 -29.93 0.63 3.38
N VAL A 134 -30.51 -0.57 3.57
CA VAL A 134 -31.27 -1.29 2.53
C VAL A 134 -32.39 -0.42 1.97
N GLY A 135 -33.13 0.28 2.85
CA GLY A 135 -34.19 1.20 2.45
C GLY A 135 -33.73 2.25 1.45
N LYS A 136 -32.56 2.85 1.70
CA LYS A 136 -31.96 3.88 0.84
C LYS A 136 -31.38 3.29 -0.44
N ASN A 137 -30.51 2.29 -0.31
CA ASN A 137 -29.71 1.79 -1.42
C ASN A 137 -30.49 0.86 -2.36
N LEU A 138 -31.52 0.17 -1.88
CA LEU A 138 -32.33 -0.73 -2.70
C LEU A 138 -33.63 -0.09 -3.19
N PHE A 139 -34.23 0.81 -2.40
CA PHE A 139 -35.56 1.36 -2.67
C PHE A 139 -35.62 2.89 -2.76
N GLY A 140 -34.49 3.59 -2.65
CA GLY A 140 -34.44 5.05 -2.77
C GLY A 140 -35.14 5.80 -1.64
N LYS A 141 -35.44 5.16 -0.50
CA LYS A 141 -36.07 5.83 0.65
C LYS A 141 -35.20 6.98 1.14
N ALA A 142 -35.82 7.99 1.75
CA ALA A 142 -35.09 9.09 2.35
C ALA A 142 -34.20 8.58 3.50
N ASP A 143 -32.94 9.00 3.49
CA ASP A 143 -31.93 8.66 4.48
C ASP A 143 -30.94 9.83 4.52
N SER A 144 -30.63 10.30 5.74
CA SER A 144 -29.77 11.47 5.95
C SER A 144 -28.36 11.13 6.42
N ILE A 145 -28.03 9.84 6.43
CA ILE A 145 -26.74 9.28 6.83
C ILE A 145 -25.98 8.78 5.60
N VAL A 146 -26.69 8.12 4.67
CA VAL A 146 -26.08 7.50 3.50
C VAL A 146 -25.73 8.53 2.43
N THR A 147 -24.44 8.66 2.16
CA THR A 147 -23.89 9.33 0.98
C THR A 147 -23.61 8.29 -0.10
N GLN A 148 -24.21 8.43 -1.28
CA GLN A 148 -23.92 7.54 -2.41
C GLN A 148 -22.46 7.70 -2.87
N ASN A 149 -21.73 6.58 -2.91
CA ASN A 149 -20.37 6.54 -3.44
C ASN A 149 -20.34 6.88 -4.95
N GLU A 150 -19.22 7.39 -5.46
CA GLU A 150 -19.04 7.70 -6.88
C GLU A 150 -19.26 6.49 -7.81
N LEU A 151 -18.86 5.29 -7.40
CA LEU A 151 -19.15 4.08 -8.18
C LEU A 151 -20.65 3.76 -8.20
N TYR A 152 -21.37 3.99 -7.09
CA TYR A 152 -22.83 3.84 -7.04
C TYR A 152 -23.50 4.83 -8.01
N LYS A 153 -23.06 6.11 -8.01
CA LYS A 153 -23.59 7.13 -8.92
C LYS A 153 -23.34 6.78 -10.41
N LYS A 154 -22.27 6.04 -10.70
CA LYS A 154 -21.93 5.55 -12.04
C LYS A 154 -22.76 4.35 -12.51
N LEU A 155 -23.57 3.73 -11.65
CA LEU A 155 -24.46 2.63 -12.04
C LEU A 155 -25.54 3.08 -13.04
N GLY A 156 -25.90 4.36 -13.05
CA GLY A 156 -26.89 4.90 -13.97
C GLY A 156 -26.97 6.42 -13.92
N TYR A 157 -27.48 7.00 -15.01
CA TYR A 157 -27.66 8.46 -15.13
C TYR A 157 -28.88 8.97 -14.33
N THR A 158 -29.85 8.10 -14.03
CA THR A 158 -31.04 8.40 -13.22
C THR A 158 -31.01 7.59 -11.91
N ASP A 159 -31.67 8.10 -10.87
CA ASP A 159 -31.78 7.36 -9.60
C ASP A 159 -32.51 6.03 -9.78
N GLU A 160 -33.54 5.98 -10.61
CA GLU A 160 -34.22 4.73 -10.97
C GLU A 160 -33.25 3.70 -11.56
N LYS A 161 -32.38 4.10 -12.50
CA LYS A 161 -31.42 3.17 -13.10
C LYS A 161 -30.35 2.71 -12.12
N ARG A 162 -29.90 3.59 -11.22
CA ARG A 162 -28.95 3.23 -10.15
C ARG A 162 -29.56 2.20 -9.20
N LEU A 163 -30.81 2.41 -8.78
CA LEU A 163 -31.54 1.48 -7.92
C LEU A 163 -31.75 0.13 -8.61
N GLU A 164 -32.16 0.13 -9.88
CA GLU A 164 -32.34 -1.09 -10.67
C GLU A 164 -31.03 -1.90 -10.76
N GLN A 165 -29.93 -1.26 -11.12
CA GLN A 165 -28.62 -1.92 -11.23
C GLN A 165 -28.12 -2.41 -9.87
N TYR A 166 -28.21 -1.60 -8.82
CA TYR A 166 -27.83 -2.03 -7.49
C TYR A 166 -28.71 -3.18 -7.00
N SER A 167 -30.01 -3.18 -7.31
CA SER A 167 -30.93 -4.26 -6.98
C SER A 167 -30.52 -5.58 -7.65
N GLN A 168 -30.12 -5.55 -8.92
CA GLN A 168 -29.56 -6.72 -9.61
C GLN A 168 -28.30 -7.24 -8.90
N PHE A 169 -27.38 -6.35 -8.51
CA PHE A 169 -26.22 -6.73 -7.72
C PHE A 169 -26.61 -7.31 -6.37
N PHE A 170 -27.54 -6.69 -5.65
CA PHE A 170 -28.01 -7.12 -4.32
C PHE A 170 -28.59 -8.54 -4.38
N TYR A 171 -29.50 -8.81 -5.32
CA TYR A 171 -30.14 -10.12 -5.43
C TYR A 171 -29.24 -11.22 -6.02
N SER A 172 -28.13 -10.87 -6.67
CA SER A 172 -27.14 -11.87 -7.14
C SER A 172 -26.45 -12.65 -6.00
N GLY A 173 -26.53 -12.16 -4.75
CA GLY A 173 -25.88 -12.79 -3.60
C GLY A 173 -24.36 -12.59 -3.55
N VAL A 174 -23.77 -12.68 -2.36
CA VAL A 174 -22.30 -12.85 -2.22
C VAL A 174 -22.01 -14.36 -2.11
N ASN A 175 -21.13 -14.89 -2.95
CA ASN A 175 -20.72 -16.29 -2.82
C ASN A 175 -19.97 -16.54 -1.49
N ASN A 176 -20.00 -17.78 -0.99
CA ASN A 176 -19.45 -18.09 0.34
C ASN A 176 -17.95 -17.76 0.47
N ALA A 177 -17.16 -18.01 -0.58
CA ALA A 177 -15.73 -17.68 -0.59
C ALA A 177 -15.46 -16.17 -0.40
N LYS A 178 -16.25 -15.31 -1.06
CA LYS A 178 -16.16 -13.86 -0.88
C LYS A 178 -16.64 -13.43 0.51
N LYS A 179 -17.72 -14.02 1.04
CA LYS A 179 -18.17 -13.75 2.42
C LYS A 179 -17.07 -14.07 3.42
N GLU A 180 -16.50 -15.27 3.36
CA GLU A 180 -15.38 -15.70 4.21
C GLU A 180 -14.17 -14.77 4.08
N PHE A 181 -13.85 -14.34 2.86
CA PHE A 181 -12.75 -13.40 2.61
C PHE A 181 -13.00 -12.03 3.26
N ILE A 182 -14.20 -11.46 3.11
CA ILE A 182 -14.60 -10.18 3.72
C ILE A 182 -14.55 -10.31 5.25
N THR A 183 -15.17 -11.35 5.82
CA THR A 183 -15.18 -11.60 7.26
C THR A 183 -13.76 -11.76 7.80
N SER A 184 -12.94 -12.62 7.20
CA SER A 184 -11.55 -12.87 7.61
C SER A 184 -10.70 -11.61 7.52
N SER A 185 -10.88 -10.80 6.47
CA SER A 185 -10.16 -9.53 6.29
C SER A 185 -10.54 -8.52 7.37
N LEU A 186 -11.82 -8.37 7.67
CA LEU A 186 -12.30 -7.49 8.74
C LEU A 186 -11.82 -7.94 10.12
N GLU A 187 -11.96 -9.22 10.44
CA GLU A 187 -11.58 -9.76 11.75
C GLU A 187 -10.09 -9.63 12.03
N LYS A 188 -9.27 -9.88 11.00
CA LYS A 188 -7.82 -9.78 11.07
C LYS A 188 -7.32 -8.35 10.85
N GLN A 189 -8.21 -7.40 10.52
CA GLN A 189 -7.90 -6.01 10.17
C GLN A 189 -6.85 -5.95 9.04
N LEU A 190 -7.15 -6.66 7.96
CA LEU A 190 -6.41 -6.71 6.70
C LEU A 190 -7.20 -5.95 5.62
N VAL A 191 -6.66 -5.94 4.41
CA VAL A 191 -7.30 -5.30 3.25
C VAL A 191 -8.21 -6.31 2.57
N THR A 192 -9.44 -5.93 2.23
CA THR A 192 -10.25 -6.70 1.28
C THR A 192 -10.12 -6.07 -0.10
N GLY A 193 -9.40 -6.76 -0.97
CA GLY A 193 -8.99 -6.30 -2.28
C GLY A 193 -8.34 -7.42 -3.06
N SER A 194 -8.10 -7.18 -4.35
CA SER A 194 -7.41 -8.09 -5.24
C SER A 194 -5.98 -8.36 -4.75
N VAL A 195 -5.41 -9.49 -5.17
CA VAL A 195 -4.03 -9.86 -4.82
C VAL A 195 -3.05 -8.77 -5.25
N ASP A 196 -3.28 -8.16 -6.42
CA ASP A 196 -2.39 -7.12 -6.95
C ASP A 196 -2.58 -5.79 -6.22
N PHE A 197 -3.81 -5.41 -5.86
CA PHE A 197 -4.05 -4.25 -5.00
C PHE A 197 -3.33 -4.39 -3.66
N ILE A 198 -3.43 -5.56 -3.03
CA ILE A 198 -2.77 -5.82 -1.75
C ILE A 198 -1.25 -5.75 -1.91
N LYS A 199 -0.66 -6.37 -2.95
CA LYS A 199 0.78 -6.31 -3.21
C LYS A 199 1.27 -4.88 -3.43
N ASN A 200 0.58 -4.11 -4.27
CA ASN A 200 0.94 -2.72 -4.58
C ASN A 200 0.86 -1.86 -3.32
N LEU A 201 -0.19 -2.04 -2.52
CA LEU A 201 -0.34 -1.33 -1.27
C LEU A 201 0.75 -1.73 -0.27
N GLN A 202 1.11 -3.00 -0.17
CA GLN A 202 2.21 -3.46 0.68
C GLN A 202 3.56 -2.83 0.31
N GLN A 203 3.81 -2.64 -0.99
CA GLN A 203 5.00 -1.92 -1.46
C GLN A 203 4.95 -0.44 -1.06
N LEU A 204 3.79 0.19 -1.19
CA LEU A 204 3.58 1.61 -0.87
C LEU A 204 3.69 1.93 0.63
N VAL A 205 3.07 1.12 1.51
CA VAL A 205 3.13 1.34 2.97
C VAL A 205 4.29 0.62 3.66
N GLY A 206 5.06 -0.21 2.96
CA GLY A 206 6.21 -0.92 3.53
C GLY A 206 5.87 -1.92 4.64
N MET A 207 4.60 -2.35 4.76
CA MET A 207 4.10 -3.26 5.81
C MET A 207 3.43 -4.51 5.23
N THR A 208 3.41 -5.62 5.98
CA THR A 208 2.70 -6.83 5.55
C THR A 208 1.19 -6.70 5.83
N LEU A 209 0.37 -6.79 4.79
CA LEU A 209 -1.10 -6.62 4.84
C LEU A 209 -1.86 -7.94 4.62
N ILE A 210 -1.16 -9.07 4.68
CA ILE A 210 -1.71 -10.43 4.53
C ILE A 210 -1.58 -11.17 5.87
N SER A 211 -2.56 -12.02 6.18
CA SER A 211 -2.51 -12.97 7.30
C SER A 211 -1.33 -13.94 7.12
N LYS A 212 -0.42 -14.03 8.09
CA LYS A 212 0.43 -15.24 8.20
C LYS A 212 -0.44 -16.40 8.68
N GLU A 213 -0.22 -17.60 8.18
CA GLU A 213 -0.77 -18.81 8.80
C GLU A 213 -0.12 -19.02 10.17
N ARG A 214 -0.89 -19.51 11.15
CA ARG A 214 -0.36 -19.84 12.49
C ARG A 214 0.44 -21.14 12.39
N GLY A 215 1.76 -21.04 12.59
CA GLY A 215 2.65 -22.21 12.65
C GLY A 215 4.12 -21.78 12.62
N ARG A 216 5.02 -22.68 13.05
CA ARG A 216 6.47 -22.54 12.79
C ARG A 216 6.63 -22.48 11.27
N PRO A 217 7.29 -21.45 10.71
CA PRO A 217 7.50 -21.38 9.26
C PRO A 217 8.11 -22.68 8.75
N LYS A 218 7.56 -23.26 7.69
CA LYS A 218 8.24 -24.34 6.98
C LYS A 218 9.58 -23.76 6.49
N LYS A 219 10.66 -24.48 6.77
CA LYS A 219 12.05 -24.08 6.54
C LYS A 219 12.34 -23.71 5.07
N GLU A 220 11.47 -24.09 4.14
CA GLU A 220 11.56 -23.81 2.70
C GLU A 220 11.01 -22.45 2.26
N ASP A 221 10.05 -21.85 2.99
CA ASP A 221 9.44 -20.56 2.60
C ASP A 221 10.27 -19.33 3.03
N GLU A 222 11.20 -19.50 3.97
CA GLU A 222 12.13 -18.43 4.38
C GLU A 222 13.19 -18.11 3.31
N GLU A 223 13.51 -19.07 2.41
CA GLU A 223 14.50 -18.83 1.35
C GLU A 223 13.95 -18.00 0.18
N LYS A 224 12.63 -18.04 -0.06
CA LYS A 224 12.03 -17.46 -1.27
C LYS A 224 11.63 -15.98 -1.18
N ARG A 225 11.70 -15.33 -0.01
CA ARG A 225 11.40 -13.88 0.11
C ARG A 225 12.32 -13.18 1.10
N LYS A 226 13.61 -13.08 0.78
CA LYS A 226 14.51 -12.13 1.44
C LYS A 226 14.08 -10.71 1.04
N LYS A 227 13.31 -10.04 1.91
CA LYS A 227 13.17 -8.59 1.87
C LYS A 227 14.56 -7.98 2.09
N MET A 228 14.88 -6.88 1.39
CA MET A 228 16.15 -6.17 1.55
C MET A 228 16.43 -5.80 3.02
N TYR A 229 15.41 -5.37 3.75
CA TYR A 229 15.48 -5.07 5.19
C TYR A 229 14.69 -6.10 6.00
N LYS A 230 15.26 -6.58 7.12
CA LYS A 230 14.63 -7.58 8.00
C LYS A 230 13.92 -6.93 9.19
N ASN A 231 14.58 -6.01 9.88
CA ASN A 231 14.06 -5.36 11.09
C ASN A 231 14.45 -3.87 11.16
N LEU A 232 13.61 -2.99 10.60
CA LEU A 232 13.86 -1.55 10.63
C LEU A 232 13.50 -0.94 12.00
N VAL A 233 14.50 -0.35 12.66
CA VAL A 233 14.35 0.41 13.91
C VAL A 233 14.97 1.79 13.76
N VAL A 234 14.54 2.75 14.59
CA VAL A 234 15.15 4.09 14.63
C VAL A 234 16.56 4.00 15.19
N LEU A 235 17.52 4.63 14.52
CA LEU A 235 18.88 4.76 15.03
C LEU A 235 18.92 5.74 16.19
N ASP A 236 18.80 5.19 17.40
CA ASP A 236 18.87 5.92 18.67
C ASP A 236 20.31 5.98 19.21
N LYS A 237 20.74 7.16 19.67
CA LYS A 237 22.11 7.40 20.15
C LYS A 237 22.44 6.65 21.45
N GLU A 238 21.47 6.43 22.33
CA GLU A 238 21.69 5.77 23.62
C GLU A 238 21.70 4.24 23.44
N GLN A 239 20.73 3.72 22.68
CA GLN A 239 20.59 2.29 22.42
C GLN A 239 21.71 1.75 21.53
N HIS A 240 22.22 2.58 20.60
CA HIS A 240 23.18 2.16 19.58
C HIS A 240 24.57 2.80 19.72
N LYS A 241 24.91 3.35 20.89
CA LYS A 241 26.21 4.01 21.15
C LYS A 241 27.43 3.13 20.81
N ASP A 242 27.33 1.82 21.08
CA ASP A 242 28.41 0.86 20.85
C ASP A 242 28.33 0.19 19.47
N LEU A 243 27.37 0.60 18.63
CA LEU A 243 27.14 -0.01 17.32
C LEU A 243 28.22 0.41 16.33
N LYS A 244 28.76 -0.59 15.64
CA LYS A 244 29.75 -0.46 14.58
C LYS A 244 29.24 -1.09 13.30
N ILE A 245 29.70 -0.58 12.17
CA ILE A 245 29.32 -1.07 10.84
C ILE A 245 30.54 -1.55 10.04
N SER A 246 30.40 -2.71 9.42
CA SER A 246 31.34 -3.28 8.45
C SER A 246 30.92 -2.93 7.01
N PRO A 247 31.87 -2.87 6.05
CA PRO A 247 31.53 -2.61 4.65
C PRO A 247 30.64 -3.71 4.07
N ILE A 248 29.83 -3.37 3.07
CA ILE A 248 29.04 -4.35 2.32
C ILE A 248 29.99 -5.21 1.47
N GLU A 249 30.16 -6.47 1.84
CA GLU A 249 30.99 -7.40 1.08
C GLU A 249 30.21 -8.14 -0.01
N ASN A 250 28.91 -8.34 0.18
CA ASN A 250 28.04 -9.03 -0.78
C ASN A 250 26.61 -8.45 -0.77
N LEU A 251 25.88 -8.73 -1.83
CA LEU A 251 24.52 -8.26 -2.09
C LEU A 251 23.49 -9.39 -2.00
N PHE A 252 23.74 -10.46 -1.25
CA PHE A 252 22.81 -11.60 -1.16
C PHE A 252 21.42 -11.20 -0.63
N PHE A 253 21.30 -10.07 0.07
CA PHE A 253 20.02 -9.50 0.48
C PHE A 253 19.13 -9.08 -0.70
N ALA A 254 19.71 -8.83 -1.87
CA ALA A 254 19.02 -8.44 -3.10
C ALA A 254 18.88 -9.59 -4.11
N LYS A 255 19.36 -10.81 -3.80
CA LYS A 255 19.38 -11.97 -4.72
C LYS A 255 17.99 -12.36 -5.23
N GLN A 256 16.93 -12.11 -4.47
CA GLN A 256 15.54 -12.42 -4.87
C GLN A 256 14.81 -11.25 -5.55
N SER A 257 15.52 -10.16 -5.86
CA SER A 257 14.90 -8.98 -6.47
C SER A 257 14.71 -9.18 -7.97
N ALA A 258 13.49 -9.00 -8.46
CA ALA A 258 13.21 -8.96 -9.90
C ALA A 258 13.44 -7.56 -10.51
N PHE A 259 13.19 -6.54 -9.69
CA PHE A 259 13.34 -5.13 -10.03
C PHE A 259 14.21 -4.44 -8.99
N ILE A 260 15.07 -3.54 -9.44
CA ILE A 260 15.86 -2.64 -8.57
C ILE A 260 15.47 -1.20 -8.87
N PRO A 261 14.99 -0.41 -7.89
CA PRO A 261 14.75 1.02 -8.10
C PRO A 261 16.00 1.75 -8.61
N VAL A 262 15.80 2.63 -9.59
CA VAL A 262 16.85 3.42 -10.24
C VAL A 262 16.47 4.89 -10.19
N LEU A 263 17.44 5.74 -9.88
CA LEU A 263 17.25 7.19 -9.92
C LEU A 263 17.47 7.73 -11.34
N ALA A 264 16.85 8.86 -11.67
CA ALA A 264 16.94 9.51 -12.98
C ALA A 264 18.40 9.77 -13.43
N ASN A 265 19.29 10.11 -12.49
CA ASN A 265 20.72 10.32 -12.75
C ASN A 265 21.55 9.03 -12.84
N GLU A 266 20.95 7.87 -12.58
CA GLU A 266 21.59 6.55 -12.66
C GLU A 266 21.18 5.80 -13.93
N VAL A 267 20.18 6.29 -14.67
CA VAL A 267 19.57 5.57 -15.81
C VAL A 267 20.60 5.21 -16.87
N ALA A 268 21.50 6.13 -17.25
CA ALA A 268 22.53 5.83 -18.23
C ALA A 268 23.54 4.78 -17.74
N LEU A 269 23.90 4.82 -16.46
CA LEU A 269 24.89 3.91 -15.87
C LEU A 269 24.32 2.50 -15.68
N VAL A 270 23.09 2.39 -15.19
CA VAL A 270 22.41 1.10 -15.00
C VAL A 270 21.92 0.56 -16.34
N GLY A 271 21.37 1.45 -17.17
CA GLY A 271 20.86 1.19 -18.51
C GLY A 271 21.92 0.75 -19.52
N ALA A 272 23.21 0.87 -19.20
CA ALA A 272 24.28 0.33 -20.01
C ALA A 272 24.33 -1.21 -20.00
N ALA A 273 23.76 -1.86 -18.98
CA ALA A 273 23.84 -3.31 -18.80
C ALA A 273 22.51 -4.00 -18.50
N PHE A 274 21.52 -3.26 -18.01
CA PHE A 274 20.21 -3.81 -17.67
C PHE A 274 19.09 -2.93 -18.23
N PRO A 275 17.95 -3.50 -18.64
CA PRO A 275 16.80 -2.70 -19.01
C PRO A 275 16.34 -1.84 -17.83
N VAL A 276 16.14 -0.57 -18.08
CA VAL A 276 15.46 0.36 -17.19
C VAL A 276 14.06 0.56 -17.76
N VAL A 277 13.05 0.45 -16.91
CA VAL A 277 11.64 0.49 -17.27
C VAL A 277 10.83 1.23 -16.21
N PHE A 278 9.58 1.55 -16.55
CA PHE A 278 8.63 2.17 -15.65
C PHE A 278 7.73 1.10 -15.04
N THR A 279 7.42 1.14 -13.75
CA THR A 279 6.47 0.17 -13.16
C THR A 279 5.03 0.46 -13.57
N SER A 280 4.25 -0.60 -13.79
CA SER A 280 2.80 -0.49 -13.99
C SER A 280 2.08 -0.21 -12.67
N GLY A 281 0.93 0.47 -12.72
CA GLY A 281 0.14 0.87 -11.55
C GLY A 281 -0.04 2.39 -11.40
N GLU A 282 -0.72 2.81 -10.33
CA GLU A 282 -1.05 4.24 -10.08
C GLU A 282 0.18 5.10 -9.79
N ASN A 283 1.22 4.53 -9.16
CA ASN A 283 2.48 5.20 -8.88
C ASN A 283 3.60 4.62 -9.72
N THR A 284 3.80 5.18 -10.90
CA THR A 284 4.89 4.81 -11.80
C THR A 284 6.24 5.15 -11.18
N SER A 285 7.10 4.16 -11.02
CA SER A 285 8.48 4.30 -10.55
C SER A 285 9.46 3.81 -11.61
N LEU A 286 10.67 4.38 -11.59
CA LEU A 286 11.74 3.95 -12.48
C LEU A 286 12.52 2.81 -11.83
N VAL A 287 12.64 1.69 -12.55
CA VAL A 287 13.26 0.46 -12.04
C VAL A 287 14.12 -0.19 -13.12
N SER A 288 15.15 -0.92 -12.72
CA SER A 288 15.90 -1.81 -13.59
C SER A 288 15.39 -3.24 -13.45
N LEU A 289 15.17 -3.89 -14.59
CA LEU A 289 14.88 -5.31 -14.71
C LEU A 289 16.16 -6.12 -14.55
N VAL A 290 16.18 -6.98 -13.53
CA VAL A 290 17.37 -7.79 -13.20
C VAL A 290 17.06 -9.28 -13.10
N SER A 291 15.86 -9.72 -13.49
CA SER A 291 15.43 -11.11 -13.46
C SER A 291 14.47 -11.42 -14.61
N LEU A 292 14.39 -12.69 -14.98
CA LEU A 292 13.44 -13.26 -15.94
C LEU A 292 12.51 -14.29 -15.27
N GLY A 293 11.96 -13.93 -14.10
CA GLY A 293 11.03 -14.80 -13.36
C GLY A 293 11.68 -15.69 -12.28
N GLY A 294 12.96 -15.45 -11.95
CA GLY A 294 13.73 -16.17 -10.92
C GLY A 294 14.55 -15.24 -10.03
N GLU A 295 15.71 -15.72 -9.55
CA GLU A 295 16.68 -14.88 -8.83
C GLU A 295 17.25 -13.78 -9.72
N SER A 296 17.81 -12.75 -9.10
CA SER A 296 18.53 -11.67 -9.78
C SER A 296 19.70 -12.22 -10.59
N LEU A 297 19.66 -11.97 -11.89
CA LEU A 297 20.73 -12.20 -12.86
C LEU A 297 21.86 -11.16 -12.72
N ALA A 298 21.63 -10.07 -11.99
CA ALA A 298 22.62 -9.02 -11.77
C ALA A 298 23.60 -9.32 -10.62
N ILE A 299 23.41 -10.42 -9.88
CA ILE A 299 24.25 -10.81 -8.74
C ILE A 299 24.86 -12.20 -9.00
N ASN A 300 26.18 -12.33 -8.99
CA ASN A 300 26.88 -13.61 -9.21
C ASN A 300 26.87 -14.53 -7.99
N ALA A 301 27.50 -15.71 -8.11
CA ALA A 301 27.59 -16.70 -7.03
C ALA A 301 28.30 -16.18 -5.77
N ASP A 302 29.27 -15.28 -5.92
CA ASP A 302 29.99 -14.62 -4.81
C ASP A 302 29.20 -13.47 -4.17
N GLY A 303 27.98 -13.20 -4.67
CA GLY A 303 27.13 -12.12 -4.20
C GLY A 303 27.58 -10.74 -4.66
N LYS A 304 28.42 -10.65 -5.70
CA LYS A 304 28.84 -9.39 -6.31
C LYS A 304 27.89 -8.97 -7.41
N TRP A 305 27.71 -7.66 -7.55
CA TRP A 305 27.04 -7.10 -8.73
C TRP A 305 27.91 -7.33 -9.96
N ILE A 306 27.30 -7.76 -11.07
CA ILE A 306 28.07 -8.19 -12.27
C ILE A 306 28.60 -7.03 -13.12
N THR A 307 28.33 -5.78 -12.74
CA THR A 307 28.77 -4.58 -13.46
C THR A 307 29.56 -3.65 -12.52
N SER A 308 30.25 -2.66 -13.10
CA SER A 308 31.04 -1.69 -12.33
C SER A 308 30.18 -0.74 -11.49
N TYR A 309 28.94 -0.49 -11.89
CA TYR A 309 28.05 0.44 -11.20
C TYR A 309 26.98 -0.29 -10.39
N VAL A 310 27.06 -0.18 -9.07
CA VAL A 310 26.02 -0.70 -8.15
C VAL A 310 24.97 0.39 -7.89
N PRO A 311 23.68 0.14 -8.20
CA PRO A 311 22.60 1.10 -7.94
C PRO A 311 22.63 1.65 -6.51
N SER A 312 22.42 2.96 -6.37
CA SER A 312 22.42 3.66 -5.09
C SER A 312 21.40 3.09 -4.10
N TYR A 313 20.27 2.57 -4.61
CA TYR A 313 19.26 1.85 -3.86
C TYR A 313 19.81 0.64 -3.08
N LEU A 314 20.80 -0.08 -3.63
CA LEU A 314 21.43 -1.21 -2.95
C LEU A 314 22.49 -0.73 -1.95
N ARG A 315 23.21 0.35 -2.29
CA ARG A 315 24.31 0.91 -1.48
C ARG A 315 23.86 1.58 -0.18
N LYS A 316 22.58 1.95 -0.06
CA LYS A 316 22.05 2.48 1.21
C LYS A 316 21.91 1.43 2.31
N TYR A 317 21.84 0.13 1.99
CA TYR A 317 21.78 -0.93 3.00
C TYR A 317 23.01 -0.84 3.94
N PRO A 318 22.86 -0.97 5.27
CA PRO A 318 21.67 -1.34 6.04
C PRO A 318 20.87 -0.16 6.59
N PHE A 319 21.12 1.05 6.11
CA PHE A 319 20.40 2.24 6.54
C PHE A 319 19.16 2.51 5.68
N SER A 320 18.24 3.27 6.25
CA SER A 320 17.11 3.86 5.53
C SER A 320 16.78 5.23 6.12
N LEU A 321 16.03 6.04 5.37
CA LEU A 321 15.55 7.35 5.79
C LEU A 321 14.02 7.33 5.82
N ALA A 322 13.43 7.94 6.84
CA ALA A 322 11.98 8.11 6.94
C ALA A 322 11.66 9.50 7.48
N SER A 323 10.50 10.04 7.14
CA SER A 323 9.96 11.23 7.80
C SER A 323 9.19 10.83 9.06
N THR A 324 9.20 11.67 10.09
CA THR A 324 8.32 11.47 11.26
C THR A 324 6.88 11.84 10.89
N LYS A 325 5.90 11.22 11.57
CA LYS A 325 4.48 11.55 11.38
C LYS A 325 4.11 12.94 11.89
N GLU A 326 4.85 13.42 12.88
CA GLU A 326 4.59 14.70 13.56
C GLU A 326 5.18 15.88 12.77
N ASN A 327 6.28 15.64 12.03
CA ASN A 327 6.88 16.64 11.17
C ASN A 327 7.44 15.97 9.91
N PRO A 328 6.74 16.06 8.76
CA PRO A 328 7.20 15.50 7.49
C PRO A 328 8.59 15.99 7.03
N ASN A 329 9.03 17.16 7.51
CA ASN A 329 10.36 17.73 7.24
C ASN A 329 11.43 17.18 8.19
N GLN A 330 11.05 16.57 9.32
CA GLN A 330 11.98 15.91 10.22
C GLN A 330 12.30 14.51 9.69
N LYS A 331 13.51 14.34 9.19
CA LYS A 331 14.03 13.04 8.74
C LYS A 331 14.69 12.29 9.90
N VAL A 332 14.34 11.01 10.04
CA VAL A 332 14.95 10.07 10.98
C VAL A 332 15.69 8.98 10.24
N ILE A 333 16.84 8.59 10.79
CA ILE A 333 17.65 7.49 10.27
C ILE A 333 17.14 6.19 10.88
N LEU A 334 16.87 5.22 10.01
CA LEU A 334 16.53 3.86 10.39
C LEU A 334 17.70 2.93 10.06
N ILE A 335 17.81 1.85 10.83
CA ILE A 335 18.77 0.76 10.58
C ILE A 335 18.04 -0.58 10.55
N ASP A 336 18.53 -1.51 9.75
CA ASP A 336 18.19 -2.92 9.88
C ASP A 336 18.95 -3.51 11.09
N ALA A 337 18.29 -3.60 12.24
CA ALA A 337 18.89 -4.11 13.47
C ALA A 337 19.35 -5.57 13.38
N GLU A 338 18.84 -6.33 12.40
CA GLU A 338 19.22 -7.71 12.12
C GLU A 338 20.26 -7.82 10.99
N SER A 339 20.84 -6.71 10.54
CA SER A 339 21.91 -6.73 9.55
C SER A 339 23.17 -7.34 10.13
N SER A 340 23.77 -8.29 9.39
CA SER A 340 25.08 -8.84 9.71
C SER A 340 26.22 -7.83 9.58
N LEU A 341 25.96 -6.66 8.99
CA LEU A 341 26.93 -5.57 8.88
C LEU A 341 27.14 -4.85 10.21
N PHE A 342 26.16 -4.93 11.13
CA PHE A 342 26.26 -4.32 12.44
C PHE A 342 26.86 -5.27 13.48
N SER A 343 27.73 -4.73 14.33
CA SER A 343 28.37 -5.45 15.43
C SER A 343 28.68 -4.48 16.56
N LYS A 344 28.92 -5.00 17.78
CA LYS A 344 29.48 -4.21 18.89
C LYS A 344 31.02 -4.20 18.89
N SER A 345 31.66 -5.15 18.21
CA SER A 345 33.11 -5.35 18.27
C SER A 345 33.83 -4.97 16.97
N LYS A 346 33.29 -5.35 15.80
CA LYS A 346 33.93 -5.17 14.48
C LYS A 346 33.35 -4.01 13.67
N GLY A 347 34.18 -3.36 12.87
CA GLY A 347 33.77 -2.28 11.95
C GLY A 347 34.04 -0.87 12.49
N LYS A 348 33.53 0.14 11.79
CA LYS A 348 33.67 1.57 12.15
C LYS A 348 32.50 1.99 13.06
N GLN A 349 32.77 2.75 14.11
CA GLN A 349 31.75 3.23 15.06
C GLN A 349 30.77 4.19 14.38
N LEU A 350 29.48 4.12 14.77
CA LEU A 350 28.47 5.07 14.32
C LEU A 350 28.39 6.33 15.21
N PHE A 351 28.63 6.17 16.50
CA PHE A 351 28.70 7.27 17.46
C PHE A 351 30.09 7.34 18.08
N LYS A 352 30.55 8.56 18.37
CA LYS A 352 31.75 8.82 19.16
C LYS A 352 31.46 8.53 20.64
N LYS A 353 32.51 8.50 21.48
CA LYS A 353 32.39 8.22 22.93
C LYS A 353 31.55 9.26 23.69
N ASP A 354 31.46 10.48 23.18
CA ASP A 354 30.67 11.59 23.72
C ASP A 354 29.20 11.58 23.25
N GLY A 355 28.81 10.61 22.41
CA GLY A 355 27.46 10.51 21.84
C GLY A 355 27.25 11.32 20.56
N GLU A 356 28.26 12.04 20.07
CA GLU A 356 28.19 12.71 18.77
C GLU A 356 28.23 11.71 17.60
N LYS A 357 27.74 12.13 16.43
CA LYS A 357 27.82 11.33 15.20
C LYS A 357 29.30 11.14 14.79
N SER A 358 29.68 9.93 14.42
CA SER A 358 30.99 9.68 13.81
C SER A 358 31.03 10.17 12.36
N GLU A 359 32.22 10.28 11.76
CA GLU A 359 32.37 10.52 10.32
C GLU A 359 31.66 9.45 9.48
N THR A 360 31.66 8.20 9.94
CA THR A 360 30.98 7.08 9.25
C THR A 360 29.48 7.31 9.20
N LEU A 361 28.88 7.70 10.33
CA LEU A 361 27.46 8.02 10.38
C LEU A 361 27.12 9.31 9.62
N ALA A 362 27.98 10.33 9.69
CA ALA A 362 27.80 11.56 8.92
C ALA A 362 27.79 11.30 7.40
N HIS A 363 28.72 10.49 6.90
CA HIS A 363 28.74 10.07 5.50
C HIS A 363 27.49 9.28 5.11
N ALA A 364 27.02 8.36 5.95
CA ALA A 364 25.79 7.61 5.70
C ALA A 364 24.56 8.53 5.62
N ILE A 365 24.43 9.48 6.57
CA ILE A 365 23.35 10.47 6.57
C ILE A 365 23.39 11.33 5.29
N ASN A 366 24.57 11.80 4.89
CA ASN A 366 24.72 12.60 3.68
C ASN A 366 24.32 11.80 2.44
N PHE A 367 24.78 10.55 2.31
CA PHE A 367 24.40 9.68 1.20
C PHE A 367 22.89 9.45 1.13
N LEU A 368 22.25 9.14 2.27
CA LEU A 368 20.79 8.94 2.34
C LEU A 368 20.02 10.20 1.96
N THR A 369 20.49 11.37 2.40
CA THR A 369 19.86 12.65 2.09
C THR A 369 19.95 12.97 0.60
N LEU A 370 21.14 12.79 0.00
CA LEU A 370 21.33 12.98 -1.44
C LEU A 370 20.49 12.00 -2.25
N HIS A 371 20.44 10.73 -1.85
CA HIS A 371 19.58 9.71 -2.48
C HIS A 371 18.10 10.11 -2.41
N GLU A 372 17.60 10.51 -1.23
CA GLU A 372 16.20 10.92 -1.04
C GLU A 372 15.84 12.11 -1.93
N ASN A 373 16.68 13.14 -1.96
CA ASN A 373 16.46 14.33 -2.80
C ASN A 373 16.36 13.94 -4.28
N GLN A 374 17.25 13.05 -4.73
CA GLN A 374 17.25 12.58 -6.10
C GLN A 374 16.06 11.63 -6.39
N ALA A 375 15.57 10.88 -5.39
CA ALA A 375 14.37 10.07 -5.52
C ALA A 375 13.12 10.94 -5.72
N VAL A 376 13.01 12.08 -5.05
CA VAL A 376 11.95 13.07 -5.28
C VAL A 376 12.01 13.62 -6.71
N VAL A 377 13.20 14.02 -7.18
CA VAL A 377 13.39 14.47 -8.57
C VAL A 377 12.97 13.38 -9.57
N THR A 378 13.40 12.14 -9.32
CA THR A 378 13.07 10.98 -10.17
C THR A 378 11.56 10.74 -10.22
N SER A 379 10.88 10.80 -9.08
CA SER A 379 9.43 10.65 -8.98
C SER A 379 8.70 11.70 -9.79
N ASN A 380 9.12 12.97 -9.70
CA ASN A 380 8.52 14.06 -10.47
C ASN A 380 8.70 13.87 -11.98
N VAL A 381 9.89 13.46 -12.42
CA VAL A 381 10.16 13.17 -13.85
C VAL A 381 9.32 11.99 -14.32
N ALA A 382 9.28 10.89 -13.56
CA ALA A 382 8.47 9.72 -13.89
C ALA A 382 6.98 10.08 -13.99
N LYS A 383 6.48 10.92 -13.08
CA LYS A 383 5.10 11.42 -13.12
C LYS A 383 4.81 12.21 -14.39
N VAL A 384 5.69 13.14 -14.78
CA VAL A 384 5.54 13.94 -16.00
C VAL A 384 5.46 13.04 -17.24
N ILE A 385 6.32 12.01 -17.31
CA ILE A 385 6.30 11.03 -18.41
C ILE A 385 4.99 10.22 -18.39
N THR A 386 4.54 9.74 -17.23
CA THR A 386 3.30 8.99 -17.10
C THR A 386 2.08 9.82 -17.50
N ASP A 387 1.96 11.05 -16.99
CA ASP A 387 0.83 11.94 -17.25
C ASP A 387 0.72 12.33 -18.74
N SER A 388 1.83 12.32 -19.48
CA SER A 388 1.84 12.59 -20.92
C SER A 388 1.16 11.50 -21.76
N GLY A 389 0.93 10.31 -21.19
CA GLY A 389 0.27 9.19 -21.88
C GLY A 389 1.16 8.42 -22.87
N ILE A 390 2.46 8.74 -22.96
CA ILE A 390 3.39 8.09 -23.89
C ILE A 390 3.89 6.71 -23.44
N LEU A 391 3.48 6.24 -22.25
CA LEU A 391 3.87 4.93 -21.74
C LEU A 391 2.89 3.84 -22.20
N GLU A 392 3.43 2.69 -22.62
CA GLU A 392 2.66 1.50 -22.98
C GLU A 392 3.07 0.29 -22.13
N GLU A 393 2.11 -0.56 -21.79
CA GLU A 393 2.36 -1.82 -21.08
C GLU A 393 3.15 -2.79 -21.96
N ARG A 394 4.17 -3.43 -21.38
CA ARG A 394 4.96 -4.47 -22.05
C ARG A 394 5.12 -5.69 -21.15
N GLU A 395 5.39 -6.81 -21.79
CA GLU A 395 5.75 -8.06 -21.13
C GLU A 395 6.94 -8.70 -21.84
N ILE A 396 7.71 -9.49 -21.10
CA ILE A 396 8.76 -10.36 -21.63
C ILE A 396 8.22 -11.79 -21.55
N SER A 397 8.11 -12.44 -22.71
CA SER A 397 7.63 -13.81 -22.85
C SER A 397 8.57 -14.65 -23.70
N VAL A 398 8.50 -15.96 -23.55
CA VAL A 398 9.15 -16.95 -24.42
C VAL A 398 8.08 -17.87 -25.01
N GLY A 399 8.25 -18.28 -26.27
CA GLY A 399 7.27 -19.06 -27.03
C GLY A 399 6.24 -18.18 -27.74
N GLU A 400 5.48 -18.80 -28.65
CA GLU A 400 4.42 -18.17 -29.44
C GLU A 400 3.13 -18.99 -29.36
N GLY A 401 1.98 -18.35 -29.64
CA GLY A 401 0.67 -19.02 -29.62
C GLY A 401 0.33 -19.62 -28.25
N ASP A 402 -0.15 -20.87 -28.25
CA ASP A 402 -0.59 -21.59 -27.04
C ASP A 402 0.59 -22.00 -26.11
N GLU A 403 1.84 -21.94 -26.58
CA GLU A 403 3.05 -22.24 -25.79
C GLU A 403 3.68 -20.99 -25.17
N LYS A 404 3.07 -19.81 -25.36
CA LYS A 404 3.59 -18.54 -24.84
C LYS A 404 3.60 -18.53 -23.30
N LYS A 405 4.81 -18.44 -22.72
CA LYS A 405 5.03 -18.28 -21.29
C LYS A 405 5.51 -16.88 -20.97
N VAL A 406 4.73 -16.13 -20.20
CA VAL A 406 5.12 -14.81 -19.68
C VAL A 406 6.14 -15.00 -18.56
N LEU A 407 7.32 -14.40 -18.73
CA LEU A 407 8.42 -14.44 -17.75
C LEU A 407 8.40 -13.21 -16.84
N VAL A 408 8.12 -12.03 -17.40
CA VAL A 408 8.06 -10.77 -16.67
C VAL A 408 6.94 -9.90 -17.24
N ASN A 409 6.13 -9.31 -16.37
CA ASN A 409 5.09 -8.32 -16.72
C ASN A 409 5.06 -7.21 -15.65
N GLY A 410 4.10 -6.30 -15.76
CA GLY A 410 3.92 -5.22 -14.79
C GLY A 410 4.91 -4.08 -14.95
N PHE A 411 5.39 -3.85 -16.17
CA PHE A 411 6.18 -2.67 -16.51
C PHE A 411 5.69 -2.03 -17.81
N LYS A 412 6.03 -0.75 -17.96
CA LYS A 412 5.77 0.08 -19.12
C LYS A 412 7.06 0.59 -19.75
N VAL A 413 7.00 0.89 -21.03
CA VAL A 413 8.07 1.55 -21.79
C VAL A 413 7.52 2.75 -22.54
N VAL A 414 8.39 3.69 -22.92
CA VAL A 414 8.02 4.80 -23.80
C VAL A 414 7.71 4.27 -25.21
N ASP A 415 6.54 4.61 -25.70
CA ASP A 415 6.13 4.46 -27.09
C ASP A 415 6.72 5.63 -27.90
N ARG A 416 7.53 5.31 -28.92
CA ARG A 416 8.24 6.30 -29.73
C ARG A 416 7.31 7.14 -30.59
N ASP A 417 6.22 6.55 -31.08
CA ASP A 417 5.29 7.26 -31.94
C ASP A 417 4.49 8.28 -31.12
N LYS A 418 4.07 7.89 -29.90
CA LYS A 418 3.44 8.83 -28.96
C LYS A 418 4.38 9.93 -28.48
N LEU A 419 5.67 9.61 -28.26
CA LEU A 419 6.69 10.60 -27.93
C LEU A 419 6.85 11.63 -29.06
N ASN A 420 6.99 11.17 -30.30
CA ASN A 420 7.15 12.03 -31.47
C ASN A 420 5.89 12.85 -31.80
N ALA A 421 4.73 12.41 -31.33
CA ALA A 421 3.45 13.12 -31.49
C ALA A 421 3.21 14.21 -30.43
N LEU A 422 4.08 14.35 -29.42
CA LEU A 422 4.00 15.46 -28.46
C LEU A 422 4.25 16.80 -29.17
N SER A 423 3.68 17.89 -28.63
CA SER A 423 3.89 19.22 -29.21
C SER A 423 5.33 19.70 -29.05
N ASP A 424 5.79 20.54 -29.98
CA ASP A 424 7.13 21.13 -29.97
C ASP A 424 7.45 21.86 -28.64
N ASP A 425 6.44 22.51 -28.04
CA ASP A 425 6.61 23.18 -26.74
C ASP A 425 6.92 22.20 -25.60
N ILE A 426 6.25 21.05 -25.58
CA ILE A 426 6.50 19.98 -24.59
C ILE A 426 7.89 19.39 -24.82
N LEU A 427 8.22 19.08 -26.08
CA LEU A 427 9.54 18.54 -26.42
C LEU A 427 10.67 19.50 -26.06
N ALA A 428 10.53 20.79 -26.37
CA ALA A 428 11.51 21.82 -26.03
C ALA A 428 11.68 21.99 -24.50
N ASP A 429 10.59 21.97 -23.74
CA ASP A 429 10.62 21.99 -22.27
C ASP A 429 11.33 20.75 -21.71
N TRP A 430 11.02 19.57 -22.25
CA TRP A 430 11.59 18.29 -21.82
C TRP A 430 13.08 18.17 -22.15
N VAL A 431 13.53 18.72 -23.28
CA VAL A 431 14.96 18.85 -23.60
C VAL A 431 15.66 19.71 -22.55
N ARG A 432 15.12 20.90 -22.24
CA ARG A 432 15.72 21.82 -21.26
C ARG A 432 15.76 21.23 -19.84
N LYS A 433 14.79 20.40 -19.49
CA LYS A 433 14.72 19.68 -18.20
C LYS A 433 15.50 18.38 -18.16
N GLY A 434 16.11 17.95 -19.28
CA GLY A 434 16.88 16.70 -19.37
C GLY A 434 16.01 15.43 -19.40
N ILE A 435 14.69 15.55 -19.58
CA ILE A 435 13.76 14.41 -19.63
C ILE A 435 14.01 13.59 -20.90
N ILE A 436 14.28 14.23 -22.03
CA ILE A 436 14.58 13.53 -23.29
C ILE A 436 15.82 12.64 -23.14
N SER A 437 16.88 13.13 -22.50
CA SER A 437 18.09 12.34 -22.25
C SER A 437 17.84 11.11 -21.36
N LEU A 438 16.91 11.22 -20.40
CA LEU A 438 16.47 10.07 -19.62
C LEU A 438 15.68 9.07 -20.48
N ILE A 439 14.77 9.56 -21.32
CA ILE A 439 13.97 8.73 -22.23
C ILE A 439 14.86 7.99 -23.23
N ASP A 440 15.86 8.66 -23.79
CA ASP A 440 16.82 8.04 -24.71
C ASP A 440 17.62 6.93 -24.01
N ALA A 441 18.10 7.18 -22.79
CA ALA A 441 18.81 6.17 -21.99
C ALA A 441 17.89 4.99 -21.62
N HIS A 442 16.64 5.26 -21.26
CA HIS A 442 15.59 4.25 -21.06
C HIS A 442 15.39 3.39 -22.31
N LEU A 443 15.12 4.01 -23.47
CA LEU A 443 14.88 3.32 -24.73
C LEU A 443 16.09 2.49 -25.15
N LYS A 444 17.31 3.03 -24.99
CA LYS A 444 18.55 2.33 -25.31
C LYS A 444 18.77 1.12 -24.39
N SER A 445 18.38 1.23 -23.12
CA SER A 445 18.55 0.14 -22.15
C SER A 445 17.70 -1.09 -22.47
N LEU A 446 16.62 -0.95 -23.25
CA LEU A 446 15.76 -2.07 -23.64
C LEU A 446 16.50 -3.10 -24.52
N ASP A 447 17.56 -2.69 -25.23
CA ASP A 447 18.43 -3.60 -25.98
C ASP A 447 19.09 -4.65 -25.05
N ASN A 448 19.19 -4.37 -23.74
CA ASN A 448 19.75 -5.30 -22.76
C ASN A 448 18.78 -6.41 -22.33
N ILE A 449 17.55 -6.47 -22.85
CA ILE A 449 16.66 -7.63 -22.62
C ILE A 449 17.34 -8.91 -23.12
N GLN A 450 17.98 -8.86 -24.29
CA GLN A 450 18.72 -10.01 -24.82
C GLN A 450 19.93 -10.36 -23.94
N ALA A 451 20.60 -9.36 -23.36
CA ALA A 451 21.70 -9.58 -22.42
C ALA A 451 21.23 -10.35 -21.17
N LEU A 452 20.03 -10.06 -20.64
CA LEU A 452 19.44 -10.83 -19.55
C LEU A 452 19.23 -12.31 -19.93
N PHE A 453 18.73 -12.59 -21.12
CA PHE A 453 18.58 -13.98 -21.60
C PHE A 453 19.92 -14.68 -21.73
N ASN A 454 20.95 -14.00 -22.23
CA ASN A 454 22.30 -14.55 -22.33
C ASN A 454 22.89 -14.91 -20.95
N ILE A 455 22.72 -14.03 -19.96
CA ILE A 455 23.15 -14.28 -18.57
C ILE A 455 22.38 -15.47 -17.98
N ALA A 456 21.08 -15.56 -18.23
CA ALA A 456 20.26 -16.67 -17.76
C ALA A 456 20.71 -18.02 -18.36
N HIS A 457 21.02 -18.05 -19.65
CA HIS A 457 21.52 -19.25 -20.34
C HIS A 457 22.86 -19.71 -19.79
N GLN A 458 23.82 -18.79 -19.60
CA GLN A 458 25.14 -19.08 -19.02
C GLN A 458 25.10 -19.65 -17.59
N ARG A 459 24.02 -19.42 -16.84
CA ARG A 459 23.85 -19.97 -15.48
C ARG A 459 23.20 -21.36 -15.47
N GLN A 460 22.63 -21.79 -16.60
CA GLN A 460 21.99 -23.09 -16.76
C GLN A 460 22.91 -24.11 -17.43
N SER A 461 23.88 -23.64 -18.22
CA SER A 461 25.03 -24.41 -18.72
C SER A 461 26.07 -24.61 -17.63
#